data_AF-A0A944EVY0-F1
#
_entry.id   AF-A0A944EVY0-F1
#
_cell.length_a   1.000
_cell.length_b   1.000
_cell.length_c   1.000
_cell.angle_alpha   90.00
_cell.angle_beta   90.00
_cell.angle_gamma   90.00
#
_symmetry.space_group_name_H-M   'P 1'
#
loop_
_entity.id
_entity.type
_entity.pdbx_description
1 polymer ?
#
loop_
_entity_poly.entity_id
_entity_poly.type
_entity_poly.pdbx_seq_one_letter_code
_entity_poly.pdbx_strand_id
1 'polypeptide(L)'
;MTSATSTRRGRRAQQQPGRGRRAAPAPAPATTSTASAAPRTLPHPGGMGPLRLQQLILVELAAAIMLAAWVTSERWLLAPAGAVAALLLLLAVLRRHHRPLPEWYETARALKRRQREAKLPVPPGTDPMLAPTVECDSALRTYTFVSRDDRSIGMIGDGSFLTAVLFVQPGDEPLRPGFAGRQLPLQLIQDALEVDGIKLASAQVVQHTQPAPAPHLPQQSVAARSYGPLQAQAGSPALRLTWVALKLDPELCPEAVEARGDGAPGTQRALLRVADQLASRLAGAGFEATILDENELVQALATSSCLNPRANNAQRGQDGRPAQRRTVESVRSWRVDDRWHSTYWISRWPQLGDNGVALPRLITQFTSLPVLATTFSMTLSKAGNRGVSVTGHVRITGRGENELGQVRRDLERAASASKVGLVRLDREQVPGALATLPLGGTY
;
A
#
# COMPACT_ATOMS: atom_id res chain seq x y z
N MET A 1 -55.22 35.57 -35.87
CA MET A 1 -56.48 35.25 -36.60
C MET A 1 -56.19 35.23 -38.09
N THR A 2 -55.97 34.05 -38.67
CA THR A 2 -56.34 33.69 -40.05
C THR A 2 -55.98 32.23 -40.26
N SER A 3 -57.00 31.43 -40.57
CA SER A 3 -56.93 30.01 -40.83
C SER A 3 -56.51 29.75 -42.28
N ALA A 4 -55.77 28.67 -42.54
CA ALA A 4 -55.77 28.01 -43.84
C ALA A 4 -55.51 26.51 -43.71
N THR A 5 -56.54 25.75 -44.00
CA THR A 5 -56.62 24.30 -44.10
C THR A 5 -55.88 23.82 -45.37
N SER A 6 -55.11 22.74 -45.28
CA SER A 6 -54.70 21.97 -46.46
C SER A 6 -54.73 20.48 -46.14
N THR A 7 -55.60 19.78 -46.86
CA THR A 7 -55.76 18.33 -46.89
C THR A 7 -54.91 17.75 -48.02
N ARG A 8 -54.15 16.68 -47.78
CA ARG A 8 -53.74 15.78 -48.88
C ARG A 8 -53.54 14.32 -48.45
N ARG A 9 -54.49 13.53 -48.97
CA ARG A 9 -54.56 12.09 -49.23
C ARG A 9 -53.32 11.22 -48.99
N GLY A 10 -53.60 10.09 -48.35
CA GLY A 10 -52.72 8.96 -48.14
C GLY A 10 -52.16 8.33 -49.41
N ARG A 11 -50.97 7.74 -49.24
CA ARG A 11 -50.42 6.74 -50.15
C ARG A 11 -50.13 5.49 -49.33
N ARG A 12 -50.94 4.46 -49.61
CA ARG A 12 -50.88 3.10 -49.10
C ARG A 12 -49.59 2.47 -49.64
N ALA A 13 -48.65 2.11 -48.76
CA ALA A 13 -47.50 1.27 -49.10
C ALA A 13 -47.71 -0.12 -48.50
N GLN A 14 -47.58 -1.13 -49.37
CA GLN A 14 -47.76 -2.56 -49.12
C GLN A 14 -46.97 -3.06 -47.91
N GLN A 15 -47.68 -3.71 -46.98
CA GLN A 15 -47.10 -4.68 -46.07
C GLN A 15 -46.86 -5.98 -46.84
N GLN A 16 -45.60 -6.41 -46.90
CA GLN A 16 -45.20 -7.77 -47.25
C GLN A 16 -44.66 -8.45 -45.98
N PRO A 17 -45.08 -9.70 -45.67
CA PRO A 17 -44.72 -10.37 -44.43
C PRO A 17 -43.33 -11.00 -44.55
N GLY A 18 -42.31 -10.33 -44.02
CA GLY A 18 -40.95 -10.84 -43.89
C GLY A 18 -40.78 -11.68 -42.63
N ARG A 19 -40.73 -13.01 -42.82
CA ARG A 19 -40.23 -14.07 -41.92
C ARG A 19 -39.69 -13.62 -40.56
N GLY A 20 -40.38 -14.06 -39.50
CA GLY A 20 -39.92 -13.96 -38.12
C GLY A 20 -38.57 -14.64 -37.91
N ARG A 21 -37.53 -13.82 -37.72
CA ARG A 21 -36.26 -14.25 -37.14
C ARG A 21 -36.37 -14.06 -35.63
N ARG A 22 -36.65 -15.15 -34.93
CA ARG A 22 -36.68 -15.21 -33.46
C ARG A 22 -35.32 -14.71 -32.95
N ALA A 23 -35.29 -13.52 -32.37
CA ALA A 23 -34.09 -13.00 -31.71
C ALA A 23 -33.75 -13.95 -30.55
N ALA A 24 -32.59 -14.61 -30.65
CA ALA A 24 -32.05 -15.39 -29.56
C ALA A 24 -31.78 -14.44 -28.37
N PRO A 25 -32.13 -14.81 -27.13
CA PRO A 25 -31.81 -14.00 -25.98
C PRO A 25 -30.29 -13.83 -25.89
N ALA A 26 -29.85 -12.60 -25.68
CA ALA A 26 -28.44 -12.28 -25.42
C ALA A 26 -27.95 -13.15 -24.24
N PRO A 27 -26.74 -13.73 -24.32
CA PRO A 27 -26.20 -14.51 -23.22
C PRO A 27 -26.09 -13.60 -21.99
N ALA A 28 -26.75 -14.00 -20.90
CA ALA A 28 -26.57 -13.37 -19.61
C ALA A 28 -25.07 -13.32 -19.27
N PRO A 29 -24.57 -12.24 -18.66
CA PRO A 29 -23.18 -12.18 -18.24
C PRO A 29 -22.92 -13.38 -17.33
N ALA A 30 -21.95 -14.21 -17.73
CA ALA A 30 -21.51 -15.33 -16.92
C ALA A 30 -21.10 -14.77 -15.55
N THR A 31 -21.85 -15.13 -14.51
CA THR A 31 -21.42 -14.96 -13.13
C THR A 31 -20.19 -15.86 -12.94
N THR A 32 -19.01 -15.34 -13.24
CA THR A 32 -17.75 -15.97 -12.83
C THR A 32 -17.80 -16.04 -11.31
N SER A 33 -18.03 -17.24 -10.78
CA SER A 33 -17.95 -17.52 -9.35
C SER A 33 -16.60 -17.00 -8.86
N THR A 34 -16.60 -16.08 -7.91
CA THR A 34 -15.39 -15.54 -7.29
C THR A 34 -14.73 -16.64 -6.47
N ALA A 35 -13.85 -17.41 -7.11
CA ALA A 35 -13.14 -18.52 -6.48
C ALA A 35 -12.47 -18.04 -5.19
N SER A 36 -12.69 -18.78 -4.09
CA SER A 36 -12.05 -18.46 -2.82
C SER A 36 -10.54 -18.59 -2.95
N ALA A 37 -9.83 -17.51 -2.65
CA ALA A 37 -8.37 -17.50 -2.62
C ALA A 37 -7.90 -17.69 -1.18
N ALA A 38 -7.05 -18.69 -0.97
CA ALA A 38 -6.31 -18.86 0.29
C ALA A 38 -4.86 -18.45 0.04
N PRO A 39 -4.47 -17.19 0.36
CA PRO A 39 -3.10 -16.74 0.13
C PRO A 39 -2.13 -17.60 0.93
N ARG A 40 -1.12 -18.16 0.25
CA ARG A 40 -0.02 -18.82 0.91
C ARG A 40 1.02 -17.78 1.32
N THR A 41 1.52 -17.90 2.53
CA THR A 41 2.60 -17.03 3.02
C THR A 41 3.88 -17.37 2.26
N LEU A 42 4.39 -16.44 1.47
CA LEU A 42 5.73 -16.54 0.92
C LEU A 42 6.76 -16.08 1.98
N PRO A 43 7.95 -16.69 2.04
CA PRO A 43 9.04 -16.16 2.85
C PRO A 43 9.36 -14.74 2.36
N HIS A 44 9.41 -13.77 3.27
CA HIS A 44 9.82 -12.42 2.93
C HIS A 44 11.32 -12.25 3.13
N PRO A 45 12.01 -11.49 2.27
CA PRO A 45 13.36 -11.01 2.59
C PRO A 45 13.29 -10.16 3.87
N GLY A 46 13.78 -10.68 5.00
CA GLY A 46 13.74 -10.01 6.31
C GLY A 46 12.57 -10.41 7.23
N GLY A 47 11.64 -11.27 6.79
CA GLY A 47 10.55 -11.79 7.61
C GLY A 47 10.57 -13.31 7.70
N MET A 48 10.96 -13.86 8.86
CA MET A 48 10.87 -15.30 9.22
C MET A 48 11.36 -16.30 8.16
N GLY A 49 12.34 -15.96 7.33
CA GLY A 49 12.88 -16.83 6.28
C GLY A 49 14.34 -16.52 5.97
N PRO A 50 15.24 -16.67 6.96
CA PRO A 50 16.30 -17.69 6.90
C PRO A 50 16.54 -18.40 8.25
N LEU A 51 15.64 -18.23 9.22
CA LEU A 51 15.83 -18.61 10.63
C LEU A 51 16.07 -20.11 10.85
N ARG A 52 15.41 -20.98 10.06
CA ARG A 52 15.72 -22.42 10.13
C ARG A 52 17.13 -22.71 9.67
N LEU A 53 17.60 -22.04 8.62
CA LEU A 53 18.93 -22.28 8.07
C LEU A 53 20.02 -21.78 9.01
N GLN A 54 19.92 -20.57 9.56
CA GLN A 54 20.92 -20.06 10.50
C GLN A 54 20.93 -20.84 11.82
N GLN A 55 19.77 -21.22 12.35
CA GLN A 55 19.70 -22.07 13.55
C GLN A 55 20.28 -23.47 13.27
N LEU A 56 19.98 -24.05 12.10
CA LEU A 56 20.58 -25.32 11.66
C LEU A 56 22.09 -25.19 11.55
N ILE A 57 22.61 -24.12 10.94
CA ILE A 57 24.05 -23.87 10.84
C ILE A 57 24.70 -23.75 12.21
N LEU A 58 24.09 -23.03 13.17
CA LEU A 58 24.64 -22.91 14.53
C LEU A 58 24.65 -24.25 15.26
N VAL A 59 23.61 -25.07 15.07
CA VAL A 59 23.52 -26.42 15.64
C VAL A 59 24.52 -27.37 14.97
N GLU A 60 24.66 -27.32 13.65
CA GLU A 60 25.63 -28.09 12.87
C GLU A 60 27.07 -27.72 13.25
N LEU A 61 27.36 -26.43 13.43
CA LEU A 61 28.67 -25.94 13.86
C LEU A 61 28.98 -26.41 15.29
N ALA A 62 28.01 -26.36 16.20
CA ALA A 62 28.17 -26.88 17.57
C ALA A 62 28.46 -28.39 17.56
N ALA A 63 27.76 -29.16 16.71
CA ALA A 63 28.00 -30.58 16.54
C ALA A 63 29.38 -30.86 15.91
N ALA A 64 29.78 -30.10 14.89
CA ALA A 64 31.08 -30.23 14.24
C ALA A 64 32.25 -29.94 15.19
N ILE A 65 32.14 -28.91 16.03
CA ILE A 65 33.15 -28.57 17.04
C ILE A 65 33.28 -29.70 18.07
N MET A 66 32.15 -30.26 18.53
CA MET A 66 32.15 -31.39 19.46
C MET A 66 32.75 -32.66 18.85
N LEU A 67 32.41 -32.95 17.59
CA LEU A 67 32.96 -34.10 16.86
C LEU A 67 34.47 -33.95 16.63
N ALA A 68 34.94 -32.77 16.24
CA ALA A 68 36.36 -32.51 16.04
C ALA A 68 37.16 -32.69 17.34
N ALA A 69 36.64 -32.19 18.47
CA ALA A 69 37.27 -32.35 19.78
C ALA A 69 37.23 -33.79 20.31
N TRP A 70 36.23 -34.58 19.89
CA TRP A 70 36.15 -36.00 20.23
C TRP A 70 37.20 -36.84 19.47
N VAL A 71 37.43 -36.51 18.19
CA VAL A 71 38.35 -37.27 17.31
C VAL A 71 39.82 -37.04 17.68
N THR A 72 40.19 -35.89 18.25
CA THR A 72 41.59 -35.56 18.52
C THR A 72 42.24 -36.33 19.69
N SER A 73 41.54 -37.25 20.37
CA SER A 73 42.03 -38.09 21.50
C SER A 73 42.59 -37.34 22.74
N GLU A 74 42.81 -36.03 22.64
CA GLU A 74 43.23 -35.12 23.69
C GLU A 74 42.04 -34.62 24.52
N ARG A 75 41.74 -35.34 25.61
CA ARG A 75 40.55 -35.12 26.45
C ARG A 75 40.42 -33.72 27.05
N TRP A 76 41.52 -32.96 27.17
CA TRP A 76 41.50 -31.59 27.73
C TRP A 76 40.82 -30.58 26.80
N LEU A 77 40.76 -30.83 25.48
CA LEU A 77 40.11 -29.97 24.49
C LEU A 77 38.57 -30.05 24.53
N LEU A 78 38.00 -31.07 25.19
CA LEU A 78 36.54 -31.24 25.29
C LEU A 78 35.87 -30.15 26.12
N ALA A 79 36.55 -29.65 27.17
CA ALA A 79 36.01 -28.59 28.01
C ALA A 79 35.82 -27.25 27.26
N PRO A 80 36.84 -26.69 26.57
CA PRO A 80 36.65 -25.47 25.79
C PRO A 80 35.71 -25.67 24.59
N ALA A 81 35.77 -26.84 23.91
CA ALA A 81 34.85 -27.16 22.82
C ALA A 81 33.39 -27.21 23.29
N GLY A 82 33.14 -27.83 24.45
CA GLY A 82 31.83 -27.88 25.08
C GLY A 82 31.30 -26.50 25.47
N ALA A 83 32.16 -25.62 25.98
CA ALA A 83 31.78 -24.24 26.29
C ALA A 83 31.36 -23.45 25.04
N VAL A 84 32.10 -23.60 23.94
CA VAL A 84 31.77 -22.95 22.66
C VAL A 84 30.47 -23.54 22.07
N ALA A 85 30.32 -24.86 22.05
CA ALA A 85 29.10 -25.51 21.58
C ALA A 85 27.87 -25.10 22.41
N ALA A 86 28.01 -25.04 23.73
CA ALA A 86 26.97 -24.56 24.64
C ALA A 86 26.62 -23.10 24.35
N LEU A 87 27.60 -22.22 24.11
CA LEU A 87 27.36 -20.84 23.73
C LEU A 87 26.63 -20.71 22.39
N LEU A 88 27.00 -21.49 21.37
CA LEU A 88 26.34 -21.49 20.07
C LEU A 88 24.89 -21.97 20.17
N LEU A 89 24.63 -23.03 20.94
CA LEU A 89 23.28 -23.51 21.23
C LEU A 89 22.47 -22.47 22.03
N LEU A 90 23.10 -21.82 23.01
CA LEU A 90 22.49 -20.74 23.78
C LEU A 90 22.09 -19.59 22.86
N LEU A 91 22.94 -19.19 21.91
CA LEU A 91 22.63 -18.16 20.89
C LEU A 91 21.54 -18.60 19.92
N ALA A 92 21.46 -19.90 19.57
CA ALA A 92 20.41 -20.45 18.72
C ALA A 92 19.03 -20.46 19.42
N VAL A 93 19.01 -20.67 20.74
CA VAL A 93 17.78 -20.81 21.54
C VAL A 93 17.35 -19.52 22.23
N LEU A 94 18.28 -18.63 22.59
CA LEU A 94 17.97 -17.36 23.27
C LEU A 94 17.10 -16.48 22.39
N ARG A 95 15.87 -16.25 22.85
CA ARG A 95 14.93 -15.31 22.26
C ARG A 95 14.87 -14.07 23.13
N ARG A 96 15.16 -12.91 22.55
CA ARG A 96 14.98 -11.62 23.22
C ARG A 96 13.75 -10.95 22.64
N HIS A 97 12.76 -10.65 23.48
CA HIS A 97 11.48 -10.01 23.07
C HIS A 97 10.74 -10.76 21.95
N HIS A 98 10.65 -12.09 22.05
CA HIS A 98 9.99 -12.97 21.07
C HIS A 98 10.64 -13.02 19.67
N ARG A 99 11.84 -12.47 19.48
CA ARG A 99 12.65 -12.66 18.26
C ARG A 99 14.01 -13.29 18.58
N PRO A 100 14.59 -14.07 17.66
CA PRO A 100 15.97 -14.54 17.78
C PRO A 100 16.95 -13.35 17.79
N LEU A 101 18.04 -13.47 18.54
CA LEU A 101 19.01 -12.38 18.76
C LEU A 101 19.62 -11.79 17.47
N PRO A 102 19.97 -12.57 16.43
CA PRO A 102 20.55 -12.03 15.19
C PRO A 102 19.61 -11.05 14.47
N GLU A 103 18.34 -11.43 14.30
CA GLU A 103 17.30 -10.59 13.68
C GLU A 103 17.06 -9.30 14.48
N TRP A 104 17.07 -9.41 15.80
CA TRP A 104 16.99 -8.23 16.67
C TRP A 104 18.19 -7.29 16.46
N TYR A 105 19.39 -7.83 16.30
CA TYR A 105 20.60 -7.04 16.08
C TYR A 105 20.59 -6.37 14.70
N GLU A 106 20.20 -7.08 13.64
CA GLU A 106 20.11 -6.55 12.28
C GLU A 106 19.12 -5.38 12.21
N THR A 107 17.91 -5.56 12.71
CA THR A 107 16.88 -4.51 12.75
C THR A 107 17.31 -3.32 13.62
N ALA A 108 17.99 -3.56 14.74
CA ALA A 108 18.55 -2.50 15.58
C ALA A 108 19.70 -1.72 14.91
N ARG A 109 20.59 -2.41 14.19
CA ARG A 109 21.68 -1.79 13.43
C ARG A 109 21.13 -0.98 12.27
N ALA A 110 20.13 -1.51 11.56
CA ALA A 110 19.44 -0.81 10.46
C ALA A 110 18.76 0.48 10.96
N LEU A 111 18.05 0.43 12.09
CA LEU A 111 17.48 1.63 12.72
C LEU A 111 18.56 2.65 13.10
N LYS A 112 19.65 2.20 13.75
CA LYS A 112 20.76 3.11 14.10
C LYS A 112 21.40 3.75 12.87
N ARG A 113 21.50 3.02 11.75
CA ARG A 113 22.00 3.55 10.48
C ARG A 113 21.06 4.64 9.95
N ARG A 114 19.75 4.37 9.85
CA ARG A 114 18.77 5.37 9.41
C ARG A 114 18.72 6.59 10.33
N GLN A 115 18.87 6.42 11.64
CA GLN A 115 18.95 7.54 12.59
C GLN A 115 20.23 8.38 12.43
N ARG A 116 21.31 7.82 11.87
CA ARG A 116 22.52 8.57 11.53
C ARG A 116 22.35 9.30 10.20
N GLU A 117 21.82 8.61 9.19
CA GLU A 117 21.51 9.18 7.87
C GLU A 117 20.49 10.33 7.99
N ALA A 118 19.53 10.20 8.90
CA ALA A 118 18.57 11.22 9.29
C ALA A 118 19.19 12.55 9.77
N LYS A 119 20.48 12.57 10.14
CA LYS A 119 21.17 13.80 10.54
C LYS A 119 21.66 14.61 9.33
N LEU A 120 21.66 14.02 8.14
CA LEU A 120 22.03 14.70 6.92
C LEU A 120 20.90 15.69 6.53
N PRO A 121 21.26 16.89 6.02
CA PRO A 121 20.28 17.84 5.57
C PRO A 121 19.51 17.31 4.35
N VAL A 122 18.23 17.69 4.26
CA VAL A 122 17.40 17.44 3.07
C VAL A 122 17.99 18.25 1.91
N PRO A 123 18.01 17.72 0.68
CA PRO A 123 18.46 18.47 -0.49
C PRO A 123 17.77 19.84 -0.60
N PRO A 124 18.52 20.92 -0.87
CA PRO A 124 17.94 22.25 -1.01
C PRO A 124 16.95 22.29 -2.18
N GLY A 125 15.87 23.08 -2.04
CA GLY A 125 14.83 23.18 -3.07
C GLY A 125 13.77 22.07 -3.02
N THR A 126 13.83 21.15 -2.06
CA THR A 126 12.75 20.17 -1.85
C THR A 126 11.46 20.86 -1.42
N ASP A 127 10.34 20.56 -2.09
CA ASP A 127 9.02 21.07 -1.70
C ASP A 127 8.73 20.73 -0.22
N PRO A 128 8.32 21.69 0.63
CA PRO A 128 7.96 21.45 2.02
C PRO A 128 6.93 20.31 2.25
N MET A 129 6.08 20.05 1.26
CA MET A 129 5.08 18.98 1.26
C MET A 129 5.64 17.61 0.90
N LEU A 130 6.69 17.58 0.07
CA LEU A 130 7.42 16.36 -0.29
C LEU A 130 8.50 16.01 0.76
N ALA A 131 8.96 16.99 1.54
CA ALA A 131 10.04 16.85 2.52
C ALA A 131 9.92 15.61 3.43
N PRO A 132 8.77 15.27 4.06
CA PRO A 132 8.67 14.07 4.89
C PRO A 132 8.98 12.76 4.16
N THR A 133 8.63 12.68 2.88
CA THR A 133 8.92 11.51 2.04
C THR A 133 10.41 11.43 1.72
N VAL A 134 11.02 12.56 1.32
CA VAL A 134 12.46 12.63 1.00
C VAL A 134 13.34 12.48 2.24
N GLU A 135 12.87 12.89 3.41
CA GLU A 135 13.57 12.64 4.68
C GLU A 135 13.59 11.16 5.07
N CYS A 136 12.63 10.37 4.58
CA CYS A 136 12.56 8.93 4.79
C CYS A 136 13.43 8.17 3.79
N ASP A 137 13.46 8.64 2.54
CA ASP A 137 14.33 8.14 1.49
C ASP A 137 14.83 9.31 0.61
N SER A 138 16.11 9.63 0.76
CA SER A 138 16.72 10.78 0.11
C SER A 138 16.98 10.57 -1.38
N ALA A 139 16.83 9.36 -1.90
CA ALA A 139 16.95 9.06 -3.32
C ALA A 139 15.69 9.47 -4.10
N LEU A 140 14.52 9.57 -3.44
CA LEU A 140 13.26 9.86 -4.10
C LEU A 140 13.21 11.27 -4.70
N ARG A 141 12.78 11.35 -5.95
CA ARG A 141 12.57 12.58 -6.72
C ARG A 141 11.24 12.49 -7.48
N THR A 142 10.59 13.63 -7.63
CA THR A 142 9.44 13.77 -8.52
C THR A 142 9.88 14.17 -9.93
N TYR A 143 9.09 13.77 -10.91
CA TYR A 143 9.32 14.04 -12.32
C TYR A 143 7.99 14.44 -12.95
N THR A 144 8.01 15.48 -13.78
CA THR A 144 6.90 15.83 -14.65
C THR A 144 7.14 15.28 -16.05
N PHE A 145 6.15 14.57 -16.59
CA PHE A 145 6.11 14.13 -17.98
C PHE A 145 4.92 14.76 -18.69
N VAL A 146 5.16 15.42 -19.82
CA VAL A 146 4.10 16.00 -20.66
C VAL A 146 3.80 15.05 -21.80
N SER A 147 2.56 14.57 -21.87
CA SER A 147 2.08 13.73 -22.96
C SER A 147 1.96 14.52 -24.28
N ARG A 148 1.75 13.81 -25.40
CA ARG A 148 1.49 14.43 -26.71
C ARG A 148 0.24 15.32 -26.72
N ASP A 149 -0.74 15.01 -25.85
CA ASP A 149 -1.99 15.74 -25.71
C ASP A 149 -1.90 16.89 -24.69
N ASP A 150 -0.68 17.37 -24.39
CA ASP A 150 -0.39 18.44 -23.42
C ASP A 150 -0.86 18.18 -21.98
N ARG A 151 -1.13 16.92 -21.65
CA ARG A 151 -1.46 16.46 -20.29
C ARG A 151 -0.17 16.30 -19.48
N SER A 152 -0.07 16.98 -18.34
CA SER A 152 1.02 16.81 -17.37
C SER A 152 0.76 15.60 -16.46
N ILE A 153 1.77 14.76 -16.27
CA ILE A 153 1.73 13.57 -15.42
C ILE A 153 2.88 13.61 -14.43
N GLY A 154 2.56 13.45 -13.15
CA GLY A 154 3.52 13.35 -12.07
C GLY A 154 3.99 11.92 -11.88
N MET A 155 5.30 11.73 -11.76
CA MET A 155 5.93 10.45 -11.43
C MET A 155 6.89 10.62 -10.27
N ILE A 156 7.14 9.55 -9.52
CA ILE A 156 8.13 9.52 -8.44
C ILE A 156 9.03 8.30 -8.56
N GLY A 157 10.33 8.46 -8.31
CA GLY A 157 11.29 7.38 -8.42
C GLY A 157 12.62 7.74 -7.76
N ASP A 158 13.53 6.77 -7.70
CA ASP A 158 14.90 6.92 -7.17
C ASP A 158 15.97 6.91 -8.27
N GLY A 159 15.54 6.88 -9.54
CA GLY A 159 16.39 6.74 -10.72
C GLY A 159 16.52 5.30 -11.24
N SER A 160 16.23 4.29 -10.41
CA SER A 160 16.16 2.88 -10.84
C SER A 160 14.75 2.48 -11.27
N PHE A 161 13.72 3.07 -10.67
CA PHE A 161 12.33 2.84 -11.04
C PHE A 161 11.55 4.15 -11.18
N LEU A 162 10.37 4.07 -11.78
CA LEU A 162 9.37 5.14 -11.79
C LEU A 162 8.01 4.62 -11.33
N THR A 163 7.30 5.44 -10.57
CA THR A 163 5.93 5.18 -10.12
C THR A 163 5.00 6.30 -10.58
N ALA A 164 3.87 5.91 -11.16
CA ALA A 164 2.75 6.81 -11.45
C ALA A 164 1.58 6.48 -10.52
N VAL A 165 0.82 7.50 -10.11
CA VAL A 165 -0.27 7.35 -9.14
C VAL A 165 -1.58 7.78 -9.77
N LEU A 166 -2.61 6.96 -9.59
CA LEU A 166 -3.99 7.26 -9.94
C LEU A 166 -4.77 7.53 -8.66
N PHE A 167 -5.56 8.59 -8.62
CA PHE A 167 -6.60 8.78 -7.62
C PHE A 167 -7.90 8.16 -8.12
N VAL A 168 -8.48 7.26 -7.32
CA VAL A 168 -9.62 6.45 -7.73
C VAL A 168 -10.80 6.70 -6.81
N GLN A 169 -11.92 7.08 -7.41
CA GLN A 169 -13.19 7.33 -6.73
C GLN A 169 -14.28 6.45 -7.34
N PRO A 170 -15.25 5.98 -6.53
CA PRO A 170 -16.47 5.42 -7.12
C PRO A 170 -17.14 6.52 -7.95
N GLY A 171 -17.66 6.18 -9.14
CA GLY A 171 -18.45 7.15 -9.91
C GLY A 171 -19.72 7.55 -9.19
N ASP A 172 -20.26 8.73 -9.51
CA ASP A 172 -21.48 9.26 -8.90
C ASP A 172 -22.66 8.28 -9.03
N GLU A 173 -23.15 7.80 -7.89
CA GLU A 173 -24.39 7.02 -7.77
C GLU A 173 -25.41 7.81 -6.92
N PRO A 174 -26.73 7.60 -7.09
CA PRO A 174 -27.74 8.24 -6.25
C PRO A 174 -27.48 8.01 -4.76
N LEU A 175 -27.86 8.99 -3.93
CA LEU A 175 -27.61 9.18 -2.48
C LEU A 175 -27.83 7.98 -1.51
N ARG A 176 -28.19 6.79 -1.99
CA ARG A 176 -28.29 5.56 -1.19
C ARG A 176 -27.48 4.40 -1.79
N PRO A 177 -26.13 4.45 -1.77
CA PRO A 177 -25.37 3.22 -1.89
C PRO A 177 -25.57 2.39 -0.59
N GLY A 178 -25.76 1.07 -0.75
CA GLY A 178 -25.72 0.14 0.38
C GLY A 178 -24.35 0.15 1.07
N PHE A 179 -24.26 -0.50 2.24
CA PHE A 179 -23.10 -0.61 3.14
C PHE A 179 -21.75 -0.97 2.47
N ALA A 180 -21.75 -1.38 1.21
CA ALA A 180 -20.57 -1.53 0.36
C ALA A 180 -20.73 -0.66 -0.89
N GLY A 181 -20.16 0.55 -0.89
CA GLY A 181 -19.93 1.29 -2.14
C GLY A 181 -19.17 0.42 -3.15
N ARG A 182 -19.22 0.80 -4.43
CA ARG A 182 -18.62 0.02 -5.52
C ARG A 182 -17.19 -0.41 -5.16
N GLN A 183 -16.96 -1.72 -5.17
CA GLN A 183 -15.71 -2.31 -4.68
C GLN A 183 -14.64 -2.20 -5.76
N LEU A 184 -13.44 -1.73 -5.41
CA LEU A 184 -12.34 -1.64 -6.37
C LEU A 184 -12.03 -3.04 -6.91
N PRO A 185 -12.16 -3.27 -8.24
CA PRO A 185 -11.99 -4.58 -8.83
C PRO A 185 -10.50 -4.95 -8.86
N LEU A 186 -10.04 -5.70 -7.87
CA LEU A 186 -8.63 -6.10 -7.75
C LEU A 186 -8.11 -6.87 -8.95
N GLN A 187 -8.98 -7.57 -9.67
CA GLN A 187 -8.61 -8.24 -10.91
C GLN A 187 -8.07 -7.24 -11.95
N LEU A 188 -8.64 -6.03 -12.04
CA LEU A 188 -8.12 -5.00 -12.96
C LEU A 188 -6.73 -4.50 -12.53
N ILE A 189 -6.48 -4.42 -11.22
CA ILE A 189 -5.17 -4.05 -10.67
C ILE A 189 -4.14 -5.15 -10.94
N GLN A 190 -4.53 -6.42 -10.80
CA GLN A 190 -3.70 -7.57 -11.13
C GLN A 190 -3.37 -7.60 -12.63
N ASP A 191 -4.37 -7.41 -13.49
CA ASP A 191 -4.18 -7.39 -14.94
C ASP A 191 -3.24 -6.25 -15.37
N ALA A 192 -3.19 -5.14 -14.63
CA ALA A 192 -2.27 -4.03 -14.90
C ALA A 192 -0.79 -4.39 -14.65
N LEU A 193 -0.47 -5.51 -13.99
CA LEU A 193 0.91 -5.96 -13.81
C LEU A 193 1.61 -6.33 -15.13
N GLU A 194 0.84 -6.61 -16.19
CA GLU A 194 1.38 -6.84 -17.53
C GLU A 194 0.45 -6.32 -18.61
N VAL A 195 0.94 -5.36 -19.39
CA VAL A 195 0.17 -4.69 -20.43
C VAL A 195 1.08 -4.44 -21.63
N ASP A 196 0.71 -4.92 -22.82
CA ASP A 196 1.44 -4.67 -24.07
C ASP A 196 2.96 -4.92 -23.98
N GLY A 197 3.35 -6.02 -23.32
CA GLY A 197 4.75 -6.39 -23.09
C GLY A 197 5.45 -5.61 -21.96
N ILE A 198 4.80 -4.61 -21.36
CA ILE A 198 5.31 -3.86 -20.21
C ILE A 198 5.01 -4.66 -18.95
N LYS A 199 6.04 -4.90 -18.13
CA LYS A 199 5.94 -5.66 -16.87
C LYS A 199 6.18 -4.72 -15.71
N LEU A 200 5.15 -4.50 -14.90
CA LEU A 200 5.32 -3.72 -13.67
C LEU A 200 6.07 -4.54 -12.61
N ALA A 201 6.90 -3.86 -11.83
CA ALA A 201 7.47 -4.44 -10.61
C ALA A 201 6.36 -4.72 -9.60
N SER A 202 5.41 -3.79 -9.47
CA SER A 202 4.28 -3.91 -8.56
C SER A 202 3.16 -2.92 -8.86
N ALA A 203 1.95 -3.24 -8.39
CA ALA A 203 0.80 -2.36 -8.35
C ALA A 203 0.29 -2.29 -6.91
N GLN A 204 0.20 -1.10 -6.34
CA GLN A 204 -0.14 -0.86 -4.94
C GLN A 204 -1.45 -0.11 -4.83
N VAL A 205 -2.39 -0.64 -4.06
CA VAL A 205 -3.62 0.04 -3.65
C VAL A 205 -3.42 0.60 -2.25
N VAL A 206 -3.57 1.92 -2.09
CA VAL A 206 -3.48 2.62 -0.80
C VAL A 206 -4.82 3.27 -0.51
N GLN A 207 -5.45 2.87 0.60
CA GLN A 207 -6.66 3.50 1.10
C GLN A 207 -6.35 4.25 2.40
N HIS A 208 -6.63 5.55 2.41
CA HIS A 208 -6.46 6.41 3.58
C HIS A 208 -7.81 6.87 4.08
N THR A 209 -8.05 6.72 5.38
CA THR A 209 -9.32 7.09 6.00
C THR A 209 -9.15 7.97 7.21
N GLN A 210 -10.13 8.85 7.40
CA GLN A 210 -10.32 9.60 8.64
C GLN A 210 -11.71 9.27 9.18
N PRO A 211 -11.84 8.87 10.45
CA PRO A 211 -13.12 8.42 10.98
C PRO A 211 -14.09 9.58 11.19
N ALA A 212 -15.39 9.25 11.15
CA ALA A 212 -16.47 10.09 11.65
C ALA A 212 -16.99 9.49 12.96
N PRO A 213 -17.40 10.28 13.97
CA PRO A 213 -17.02 11.67 14.18
C PRO A 213 -15.50 11.80 14.38
N ALA A 214 -14.96 12.98 14.10
CA ALA A 214 -13.53 13.20 14.23
C ALA A 214 -13.09 13.00 15.70
N PRO A 215 -12.02 12.24 16.01
CA PRO A 215 -11.70 11.79 17.38
C PRO A 215 -11.35 12.93 18.36
N HIS A 216 -11.02 14.11 17.82
CA HIS A 216 -10.67 15.29 18.60
C HIS A 216 -11.88 16.12 19.04
N LEU A 217 -13.09 15.76 18.59
CA LEU A 217 -14.31 16.44 19.02
C LEU A 217 -14.66 16.07 20.46
N PRO A 218 -15.09 17.04 21.30
CA PRO A 218 -15.61 16.73 22.62
C PRO A 218 -16.77 15.75 22.54
N GLN A 219 -16.84 14.77 23.45
CA GLN A 219 -17.89 13.73 23.45
C GLN A 219 -19.29 14.31 23.56
N GLN A 220 -19.44 15.44 24.27
CA GLN A 220 -20.69 16.17 24.42
C GLN A 220 -21.10 16.98 23.18
N SER A 221 -20.25 17.08 22.15
CA SER A 221 -20.59 17.80 20.93
C SER A 221 -21.79 17.16 20.22
N VAL A 222 -22.59 17.99 19.54
CA VAL A 222 -23.75 17.51 18.77
C VAL A 222 -23.30 16.53 17.68
N ALA A 223 -22.17 16.81 17.02
CA ALA A 223 -21.60 15.93 16.01
C ALA A 223 -21.20 14.56 16.58
N ALA A 224 -20.51 14.51 17.73
CA ALA A 224 -20.12 13.24 18.33
C ALA A 224 -21.34 12.39 18.73
N ARG A 225 -22.37 13.01 19.34
CA ARG A 225 -23.59 12.32 19.75
C ARG A 225 -24.46 11.88 18.57
N SER A 226 -24.54 12.68 17.52
CA SER A 226 -25.41 12.40 16.35
C SER A 226 -24.79 11.37 15.42
N TYR A 227 -23.48 11.46 15.16
CA TYR A 227 -22.80 10.58 14.21
C TYR A 227 -22.16 9.33 14.86
N GLY A 228 -21.96 9.32 16.18
CA GLY A 228 -21.40 8.15 16.89
C GLY A 228 -22.18 6.85 16.66
N PRO A 229 -23.52 6.82 16.83
CA PRO A 229 -24.32 5.62 16.55
C PRO A 229 -24.25 5.16 15.09
N LEU A 230 -24.23 6.11 14.14
CA LEU A 230 -24.08 5.80 12.72
C LEU A 230 -22.71 5.21 12.42
N GLN A 231 -21.64 5.72 13.03
CA GLN A 231 -20.32 5.12 12.91
C GLN A 231 -20.28 3.70 13.47
N ALA A 232 -20.91 3.46 14.63
CA ALA A 232 -20.94 2.13 15.25
C ALA A 232 -21.68 1.09 14.39
N GLN A 233 -22.70 1.53 13.63
CA GLN A 233 -23.49 0.68 12.75
C GLN A 233 -22.86 0.52 11.35
N ALA A 234 -22.48 1.64 10.73
CA ALA A 234 -22.05 1.70 9.33
C ALA A 234 -20.52 1.56 9.17
N GLY A 235 -19.73 1.98 10.16
CA GLY A 235 -18.27 2.05 10.05
C GLY A 235 -17.75 3.01 8.99
N SER A 236 -18.61 3.82 8.39
CA SER A 236 -18.31 4.68 7.25
C SER A 236 -17.44 5.87 7.68
N PRO A 237 -16.19 5.98 7.21
CA PRO A 237 -15.32 7.08 7.59
C PRO A 237 -15.84 8.43 7.05
N ALA A 238 -15.44 9.53 7.68
CA ALA A 238 -15.72 10.88 7.20
C ALA A 238 -15.03 11.15 5.85
N LEU A 239 -13.83 10.59 5.68
CA LEU A 239 -13.03 10.71 4.48
C LEU A 239 -12.48 9.32 4.12
N ARG A 240 -12.59 8.96 2.84
CA ARG A 240 -11.94 7.77 2.27
C ARG A 240 -11.31 8.15 0.94
N LEU A 241 -9.99 8.17 0.91
CA LEU A 241 -9.20 8.40 -0.30
C LEU A 241 -8.58 7.08 -0.75
N THR A 242 -8.64 6.79 -2.05
CA THR A 242 -8.04 5.59 -2.64
C THR A 242 -7.08 5.98 -3.74
N TRP A 243 -5.84 5.51 -3.64
CA TRP A 243 -4.83 5.66 -4.68
C TRP A 243 -4.39 4.31 -5.19
N VAL A 244 -4.05 4.25 -6.47
CA VAL A 244 -3.38 3.12 -7.10
C VAL A 244 -2.05 3.59 -7.64
N ALA A 245 -0.95 3.08 -7.11
CA ALA A 245 0.41 3.39 -7.53
C ALA A 245 1.00 2.24 -8.35
N LEU A 246 1.48 2.53 -9.56
CA LEU A 246 2.03 1.58 -10.51
C LEU A 246 3.54 1.77 -10.59
N LYS A 247 4.33 0.78 -10.15
CA LYS A 247 5.79 0.82 -10.14
C LYS A 247 6.36 0.09 -11.35
N LEU A 248 7.12 0.79 -12.17
CA LEU A 248 7.86 0.25 -13.30
C LEU A 248 9.35 0.30 -13.01
N ASP A 249 9.99 -0.86 -13.09
CA ASP A 249 11.44 -1.01 -13.21
C ASP A 249 11.75 -1.30 -14.69
N PRO A 250 12.47 -0.43 -15.41
CA PRO A 250 12.75 -0.60 -16.82
C PRO A 250 13.55 -1.87 -17.13
N GLU A 251 14.32 -2.40 -16.17
CA GLU A 251 15.09 -3.64 -16.36
C GLU A 251 14.19 -4.88 -16.50
N LEU A 252 12.93 -4.82 -16.04
CA LEU A 252 11.97 -5.93 -16.15
C LEU A 252 11.39 -6.08 -17.56
N CYS A 253 11.42 -5.03 -18.39
CA CYS A 253 10.88 -5.05 -19.75
C CYS A 253 11.66 -4.12 -20.70
N PRO A 254 12.97 -4.37 -20.93
CA PRO A 254 13.82 -3.49 -21.72
C PRO A 254 13.32 -3.31 -23.16
N GLU A 255 12.89 -4.39 -23.82
CA GLU A 255 12.36 -4.34 -25.20
C GLU A 255 11.14 -3.41 -25.32
N ALA A 256 10.27 -3.40 -24.30
CA ALA A 256 9.09 -2.54 -24.29
C ALA A 256 9.44 -1.06 -24.07
N VAL A 257 10.51 -0.78 -23.31
CA VAL A 257 11.05 0.56 -23.08
C VAL A 257 11.75 1.08 -24.34
N GLU A 258 12.58 0.25 -24.96
CA GLU A 258 13.31 0.56 -26.19
C GLU A 258 12.35 0.92 -27.33
N ALA A 259 11.30 0.11 -27.54
CA ALA A 259 10.26 0.37 -28.53
C ALA A 259 9.51 1.72 -28.34
N ARG A 260 9.65 2.36 -27.17
CA ARG A 260 9.00 3.63 -26.82
C ARG A 260 9.97 4.81 -26.80
N GLY A 261 11.20 4.63 -27.27
CA GLY A 261 12.21 5.68 -27.38
C GLY A 261 13.36 5.55 -26.38
N ASP A 262 13.45 4.40 -25.70
CA ASP A 262 14.55 4.01 -24.80
C ASP A 262 14.76 4.94 -23.58
N GLY A 263 15.57 4.49 -22.62
CA GLY A 263 15.97 5.25 -21.44
C GLY A 263 14.80 5.82 -20.63
N ALA A 264 15.00 7.01 -20.06
CA ALA A 264 14.00 7.68 -19.23
C ALA A 264 12.70 8.00 -20.00
N PRO A 265 12.74 8.61 -21.21
CA PRO A 265 11.52 8.92 -21.96
C PRO A 265 10.73 7.67 -22.37
N GLY A 266 11.41 6.58 -22.75
CA GLY A 266 10.79 5.28 -23.04
C GLY A 266 10.11 4.70 -21.80
N THR A 267 10.76 4.79 -20.64
CA THR A 267 10.22 4.32 -19.35
C THR A 267 8.97 5.12 -18.95
N GLN A 268 9.01 6.45 -19.06
CA GLN A 268 7.87 7.33 -18.79
C GLN A 268 6.67 7.02 -19.70
N ARG A 269 6.91 6.83 -21.00
CA ARG A 269 5.85 6.46 -21.98
C ARG A 269 5.30 5.07 -21.72
N ALA A 270 6.14 4.10 -21.34
CA ALA A 270 5.70 2.76 -20.96
C ALA A 270 4.80 2.82 -19.73
N LEU A 271 5.23 3.51 -18.67
CA LEU A 271 4.45 3.66 -17.45
C LEU A 271 3.10 4.37 -17.71
N LEU A 272 3.11 5.45 -18.51
CA LEU A 272 1.89 6.16 -18.90
C LEU A 272 0.92 5.24 -19.66
N ARG A 273 1.42 4.41 -20.58
CA ARG A 273 0.59 3.46 -21.33
C ARG A 273 -0.17 2.50 -20.41
N VAL A 274 0.48 1.99 -19.36
CA VAL A 274 -0.15 1.11 -18.36
C VAL A 274 -1.17 1.90 -17.53
N ALA A 275 -0.82 3.12 -17.11
CA ALA A 275 -1.71 3.98 -16.33
C ALA A 275 -2.99 4.34 -17.10
N ASP A 276 -2.89 4.73 -18.38
CA ASP A 276 -4.04 5.05 -19.24
C ASP A 276 -4.94 3.82 -19.45
N GLN A 277 -4.36 2.63 -19.63
CA GLN A 277 -5.12 1.40 -19.74
C GLN A 277 -5.90 1.10 -18.47
N LEU A 278 -5.24 1.21 -17.31
CA LEU A 278 -5.89 0.96 -16.05
C LEU A 278 -7.01 1.98 -15.78
N ALA A 279 -6.75 3.27 -16.01
CA ALA A 279 -7.75 4.32 -15.88
C ALA A 279 -8.98 4.04 -16.76
N SER A 280 -8.76 3.67 -18.03
CA SER A 280 -9.84 3.33 -18.97
C SER A 280 -10.64 2.11 -18.52
N ARG A 281 -9.98 1.05 -18.00
CA ARG A 281 -10.66 -0.16 -17.51
C ARG A 281 -11.43 0.11 -16.21
N LEU A 282 -10.90 0.95 -15.33
CA LEU A 282 -11.59 1.40 -14.12
C LEU A 282 -12.84 2.24 -14.46
N ALA A 283 -12.74 3.15 -15.43
CA ALA A 283 -13.88 3.90 -15.98
C ALA A 283 -14.97 2.96 -16.51
N GLY A 284 -14.59 1.95 -17.31
CA GLY A 284 -15.52 0.91 -17.77
C GLY A 284 -16.16 0.09 -16.64
N ALA A 285 -15.55 0.05 -15.46
CA ALA A 285 -16.09 -0.61 -14.26
C ALA A 285 -16.89 0.33 -13.34
N GLY A 286 -17.08 1.60 -13.74
CA GLY A 286 -17.85 2.60 -12.99
C GLY A 286 -17.05 3.34 -11.91
N PHE A 287 -15.74 3.48 -12.08
CA PHE A 287 -14.87 4.29 -11.24
C PHE A 287 -14.32 5.49 -12.00
N GLU A 288 -14.18 6.61 -11.33
CA GLU A 288 -13.39 7.73 -11.83
C GLU A 288 -11.93 7.52 -11.43
N ALA A 289 -11.03 7.48 -12.40
CA ALA A 289 -9.61 7.25 -12.18
C ALA A 289 -8.79 8.35 -12.85
N THR A 290 -8.25 9.27 -12.04
CA THR A 290 -7.44 10.41 -12.50
C THR A 290 -5.97 10.10 -12.29
N ILE A 291 -5.18 10.13 -13.35
CA ILE A 291 -3.71 10.05 -13.25
C ILE A 291 -3.22 11.40 -12.69
N LEU A 292 -2.47 11.37 -11.60
CA LEU A 292 -2.06 12.58 -10.89
C LEU A 292 -0.96 13.33 -11.63
N ASP A 293 -1.05 14.66 -11.64
CA ASP A 293 0.08 15.53 -11.99
C ASP A 293 1.12 15.58 -10.85
N GLU A 294 2.24 16.29 -11.04
CA GLU A 294 3.30 16.37 -10.02
C GLU A 294 2.83 17.02 -8.70
N ASN A 295 2.03 18.09 -8.79
CA ASN A 295 1.53 18.76 -7.59
C ASN A 295 0.52 17.87 -6.86
N GLU A 296 -0.42 17.27 -7.57
CA GLU A 296 -1.39 16.33 -7.01
C GLU A 296 -0.71 15.09 -6.40
N LEU A 297 0.36 14.60 -7.01
CA LEU A 297 1.20 13.52 -6.47
C LEU A 297 1.82 13.94 -5.13
N VAL A 298 2.42 15.13 -5.06
CA VAL A 298 2.97 15.68 -3.82
C VAL A 298 1.88 15.86 -2.75
N GLN A 299 0.68 16.32 -3.13
CA GLN A 299 -0.47 16.40 -2.23
C GLN A 299 -0.91 15.02 -1.71
N ALA A 300 -0.95 14.01 -2.57
CA ALA A 300 -1.31 12.64 -2.19
C ALA A 300 -0.30 12.05 -1.20
N LEU A 301 0.99 12.26 -1.43
CA LEU A 301 2.06 11.84 -0.51
C LEU A 301 1.94 12.55 0.85
N ALA A 302 1.77 13.87 0.85
CA ALA A 302 1.60 14.67 2.06
C ALA A 302 0.33 14.27 2.85
N THR A 303 -0.76 13.95 2.16
CA THR A 303 -2.02 13.50 2.78
C THR A 303 -1.85 12.11 3.39
N SER A 304 -1.25 11.17 2.65
CA SER A 304 -1.02 9.81 3.12
C SER A 304 -0.03 9.76 4.29
N SER A 305 1.01 10.59 4.29
CA SER A 305 1.95 10.76 5.42
C SER A 305 1.33 11.50 6.60
N CYS A 306 0.07 11.93 6.50
CA CYS A 306 -0.62 12.79 7.45
C CYS A 306 0.22 14.02 7.81
N LEU A 307 0.72 14.77 6.84
CA LEU A 307 1.40 16.04 7.11
C LEU A 307 0.52 17.01 7.90
N ASN A 308 1.06 17.75 8.87
CA ASN A 308 0.29 18.79 9.56
C ASN A 308 0.21 20.06 8.68
N PRO A 309 -1.00 20.49 8.25
CA PRO A 309 -1.15 21.68 7.42
C PRO A 309 -0.63 22.96 8.08
N ARG A 310 -0.75 23.10 9.41
CA ARG A 310 -0.26 24.28 10.14
C ARG A 310 1.26 24.35 10.14
N ALA A 311 1.92 23.22 10.40
CA ALA A 311 3.38 23.13 10.32
C ALA A 311 3.88 23.39 8.89
N ASN A 312 3.13 22.93 7.88
CA ASN A 312 3.46 23.19 6.48
C ASN A 312 3.39 24.67 6.12
N ASN A 313 2.34 25.38 6.56
CA ASN A 313 2.18 26.81 6.31
C ASN A 313 3.26 27.65 7.01
N ALA A 314 3.65 27.26 8.22
CA ALA A 314 4.73 27.93 8.95
C ALA A 314 6.10 27.81 8.25
N GLN A 315 6.33 26.72 7.52
CA GLN A 315 7.58 26.51 6.78
C GLN A 315 7.65 27.35 5.50
N ARG A 316 6.52 27.51 4.80
CA ARG A 316 6.45 28.37 3.61
C ARG A 316 6.74 29.85 3.90
N GLY A 317 6.62 30.29 5.15
CA GLY A 317 6.94 31.65 5.57
C GLY A 317 8.36 31.86 6.08
N GLN A 318 9.22 30.83 6.11
CA GLN A 318 10.60 30.92 6.56
C GLN A 318 11.56 31.00 5.37
N ASP A 319 11.56 32.14 4.69
CA ASP A 319 12.52 32.40 3.61
C ASP A 319 13.96 32.41 4.17
N GLY A 320 14.81 31.52 3.65
CA GLY A 320 16.26 31.52 3.90
C GLY A 320 16.76 30.73 5.11
N ARG A 321 15.89 30.13 5.95
CA ARG A 321 16.34 29.19 7.00
C ARG A 321 16.41 27.76 6.47
N PRO A 322 17.42 26.97 6.86
CA PRO A 322 17.45 25.55 6.50
C PRO A 322 16.21 24.86 7.06
N ALA A 323 15.49 24.14 6.19
CA ALA A 323 14.28 23.43 6.58
C ALA A 323 14.60 22.44 7.71
N GLN A 324 13.95 22.63 8.87
CA GLN A 324 14.07 21.69 9.97
C GLN A 324 13.45 20.34 9.61
N ARG A 325 14.15 19.25 9.96
CA ARG A 325 13.65 17.88 9.75
C ARG A 325 12.30 17.66 10.44
N ARG A 326 11.32 17.16 9.70
CA ARG A 326 9.94 16.98 10.15
C ARG A 326 9.66 15.56 10.63
N THR A 327 10.51 14.61 10.26
CA THR A 327 10.35 13.19 10.58
C THR A 327 11.32 12.70 11.64
N VAL A 328 10.84 11.78 12.50
CA VAL A 328 11.67 11.07 13.49
C VAL A 328 11.27 9.60 13.55
N GLU A 329 12.25 8.70 13.43
CA GLU A 329 12.02 7.26 13.62
C GLU A 329 12.44 6.81 15.03
N SER A 330 11.50 6.22 15.74
CA SER A 330 11.68 5.54 17.02
C SER A 330 11.54 4.02 16.82
N VAL A 331 11.82 3.25 17.88
CA VAL A 331 11.71 1.78 17.84
C VAL A 331 10.30 1.30 17.46
N ARG A 332 9.24 2.04 17.81
CA ARG A 332 7.84 1.58 17.67
C ARG A 332 6.94 2.53 16.89
N SER A 333 7.46 3.71 16.57
CA SER A 333 6.72 4.77 15.92
C SER A 333 7.59 5.51 14.92
N TRP A 334 6.93 6.05 13.90
CA TRP A 334 7.47 7.09 13.03
C TRP A 334 6.65 8.36 13.29
N ARG A 335 7.29 9.50 13.51
CA ARG A 335 6.61 10.77 13.76
C ARG A 335 6.81 11.69 12.57
N VAL A 336 5.75 12.34 12.12
CA VAL A 336 5.75 13.44 11.16
C VAL A 336 5.12 14.64 11.84
N ASP A 337 5.85 15.74 12.02
CA ASP A 337 5.40 16.89 12.80
C ASP A 337 4.90 16.48 14.21
N ASP A 338 3.65 16.75 14.54
CA ASP A 338 2.95 16.41 15.78
C ASP A 338 2.08 15.15 15.65
N ARG A 339 2.34 14.29 14.65
CA ARG A 339 1.56 13.08 14.40
C ARG A 339 2.44 11.85 14.49
N TRP A 340 2.00 10.89 15.31
CA TRP A 340 2.69 9.63 15.54
C TRP A 340 2.02 8.55 14.72
N HIS A 341 2.84 7.74 14.07
CA HIS A 341 2.43 6.65 13.23
C HIS A 341 2.95 5.34 13.81
N SER A 342 2.16 4.27 13.68
CA SER A 342 2.62 2.92 13.93
C SER A 342 2.17 2.01 12.79
N THR A 343 3.14 1.38 12.13
CA THR A 343 2.90 0.50 10.98
C THR A 343 2.98 -0.97 11.37
N TYR A 344 2.03 -1.72 10.83
CA TYR A 344 1.87 -3.15 10.99
C TYR A 344 1.91 -3.83 9.62
N TRP A 345 2.58 -4.96 9.58
CA TRP A 345 2.60 -5.90 8.48
C TRP A 345 1.45 -6.92 8.64
N ILE A 346 0.83 -7.34 7.53
CA ILE A 346 -0.13 -8.46 7.49
C ILE A 346 0.60 -9.79 7.25
N SER A 347 0.90 -10.51 8.33
CA SER A 347 1.73 -11.73 8.37
C SER A 347 0.98 -12.97 7.93
N ARG A 348 -0.34 -12.92 8.07
CA ARG A 348 -1.24 -13.98 7.66
C ARG A 348 -2.51 -13.35 7.16
N TRP A 349 -2.84 -13.65 5.92
CA TRP A 349 -4.12 -13.29 5.32
C TRP A 349 -5.19 -14.32 5.70
N PRO A 350 -6.45 -13.90 5.87
CA PRO A 350 -7.56 -14.84 5.96
C PRO A 350 -7.84 -15.45 4.58
N GLN A 351 -8.70 -16.47 4.54
CA GLN A 351 -9.31 -16.88 3.28
C GLN A 351 -10.16 -15.72 2.75
N LEU A 352 -9.96 -15.35 1.48
CA LEU A 352 -10.70 -14.28 0.81
C LEU A 352 -11.69 -14.89 -0.19
N GLY A 353 -12.81 -14.21 -0.45
CA GLY A 353 -13.84 -14.63 -1.43
C GLY A 353 -15.11 -15.19 -0.81
N ASP A 354 -15.91 -15.89 -1.61
CA ASP A 354 -17.32 -16.23 -1.33
C ASP A 354 -17.54 -17.04 -0.03
N ASN A 355 -16.55 -17.84 0.38
CA ASN A 355 -16.58 -18.64 1.62
C ASN A 355 -15.62 -18.09 2.71
N GLY A 356 -15.05 -16.91 2.49
CA GLY A 356 -14.05 -16.28 3.34
C GLY A 356 -14.44 -14.88 3.80
N VAL A 357 -13.46 -14.11 4.26
CA VAL A 357 -13.66 -12.70 4.60
C VAL A 357 -13.65 -11.90 3.31
N ALA A 358 -14.74 -11.16 3.04
CA ALA A 358 -14.76 -10.20 1.94
C ALA A 358 -13.71 -9.11 2.20
N LEU A 359 -12.77 -8.91 1.26
CA LEU A 359 -11.69 -7.95 1.43
C LEU A 359 -12.19 -6.52 1.77
N PRO A 360 -13.26 -5.99 1.15
CA PRO A 360 -13.75 -4.65 1.48
C PRO A 360 -14.26 -4.54 2.92
N ARG A 361 -14.83 -5.63 3.45
CA ARG A 361 -15.22 -5.71 4.86
C ARG A 361 -13.99 -5.68 5.76
N LEU A 362 -12.93 -6.42 5.40
CA LEU A 362 -11.67 -6.40 6.13
C LEU A 362 -11.03 -5.00 6.14
N ILE A 363 -10.97 -4.35 4.96
CA ILE A 363 -10.44 -2.99 4.83
C ILE A 363 -11.26 -2.03 5.68
N THR A 364 -12.59 -2.10 5.62
CA THR A 364 -13.48 -1.24 6.42
C THR A 364 -13.25 -1.43 7.92
N GLN A 365 -13.12 -2.68 8.40
CA GLN A 365 -12.81 -2.96 9.81
C GLN A 365 -11.48 -2.36 10.27
N PHE A 366 -10.44 -2.42 9.44
CA PHE A 366 -9.15 -1.82 9.78
C PHE A 366 -9.16 -0.29 9.66
N THR A 367 -10.03 0.26 8.82
CA THR A 367 -10.08 1.70 8.54
C THR A 367 -11.16 2.47 9.32
N SER A 368 -11.96 1.78 10.14
CA SER A 368 -13.01 2.34 10.99
C SER A 368 -12.54 2.63 12.44
N LEU A 369 -11.23 2.59 12.70
CA LEU A 369 -10.66 2.83 14.03
C LEU A 369 -10.82 4.31 14.44
N PRO A 370 -11.14 4.61 15.72
CA PRO A 370 -11.34 5.98 16.20
C PRO A 370 -10.01 6.69 16.47
N VAL A 371 -9.21 6.89 15.42
CA VAL A 371 -7.88 7.52 15.47
C VAL A 371 -7.76 8.57 14.38
N LEU A 372 -6.80 9.50 14.46
CA LEU A 372 -6.66 10.61 13.51
C LEU A 372 -6.76 10.16 12.05
N ALA A 373 -6.03 9.10 11.68
CA ALA A 373 -6.20 8.45 10.38
C ALA A 373 -5.73 6.99 10.41
N THR A 374 -6.30 6.18 9.53
CA THR A 374 -5.77 4.84 9.24
C THR A 374 -5.48 4.70 7.75
N THR A 375 -4.35 4.09 7.43
CA THR A 375 -3.93 3.81 6.05
C THR A 375 -3.79 2.30 5.87
N PHE A 376 -4.54 1.74 4.94
CA PHE A 376 -4.41 0.35 4.50
C PHE A 376 -3.69 0.34 3.14
N SER A 377 -2.64 -0.47 3.02
CA SER A 377 -1.86 -0.59 1.79
C SER A 377 -1.79 -2.06 1.40
N MET A 378 -2.04 -2.36 0.13
CA MET A 378 -1.91 -3.69 -0.44
C MET A 378 -1.13 -3.60 -1.74
N THR A 379 -0.02 -4.32 -1.81
CA THR A 379 0.85 -4.37 -2.97
C THR A 379 0.71 -5.73 -3.65
N LEU A 380 0.43 -5.73 -4.94
CA LEU A 380 0.42 -6.89 -5.82
C LEU A 380 1.70 -6.87 -6.64
N SER A 381 2.34 -8.03 -6.81
CA SER A 381 3.47 -8.22 -7.70
C SER A 381 3.45 -9.61 -8.30
N LYS A 382 4.18 -9.82 -9.40
CA LYS A 382 4.29 -11.15 -10.01
C LYS A 382 5.16 -12.05 -9.15
N ALA A 383 4.70 -13.27 -8.89
CA ALA A 383 5.44 -14.31 -8.18
C ALA A 383 5.98 -15.37 -9.15
N GLY A 384 6.54 -14.93 -10.29
CA GLY A 384 6.94 -15.83 -11.39
C GLY A 384 5.79 -16.73 -11.84
N ASN A 385 6.05 -18.03 -12.02
CA ASN A 385 5.03 -19.01 -12.40
C ASN A 385 4.03 -19.35 -11.26
N ARG A 386 4.20 -18.78 -10.06
CA ARG A 386 3.35 -19.06 -8.89
C ARG A 386 2.14 -18.13 -8.80
N GLY A 387 1.90 -17.30 -9.81
CA GLY A 387 0.79 -16.35 -9.86
C GLY A 387 1.17 -14.98 -9.30
N VAL A 388 0.36 -14.45 -8.40
CA VAL A 388 0.50 -13.10 -7.82
C VAL A 388 0.86 -13.19 -6.35
N SER A 389 1.87 -12.44 -5.93
CA SER A 389 2.17 -12.19 -4.52
C SER A 389 1.41 -10.96 -4.03
N VAL A 390 0.88 -11.05 -2.81
CA VAL A 390 0.16 -9.96 -2.14
C VAL A 390 0.80 -9.67 -0.81
N THR A 391 1.24 -8.43 -0.62
CA THR A 391 1.78 -7.90 0.63
C THR A 391 0.82 -6.84 1.17
N GLY A 392 0.58 -6.83 2.49
CA GLY A 392 -0.37 -5.91 3.11
C GLY A 392 0.21 -5.20 4.33
N HIS A 393 -0.12 -3.93 4.48
CA HIS A 393 0.27 -3.09 5.61
C HIS A 393 -0.91 -2.28 6.13
N VAL A 394 -0.89 -2.03 7.43
CA VAL A 394 -1.83 -1.13 8.11
C VAL A 394 -1.02 -0.12 8.92
N ARG A 395 -1.19 1.17 8.66
CA ARG A 395 -0.60 2.25 9.45
C ARG A 395 -1.70 3.00 10.18
N ILE A 396 -1.60 3.06 11.50
CA ILE A 396 -2.45 3.91 12.34
C ILE A 396 -1.69 5.20 12.66
N THR A 397 -2.38 6.33 12.59
CA THR A 397 -1.84 7.65 12.89
C THR A 397 -2.65 8.29 13.99
N GLY A 398 -2.01 8.71 15.08
CA GLY A 398 -2.60 9.43 16.21
C GLY A 398 -1.84 10.72 16.52
N ARG A 399 -2.37 11.51 17.46
CA ARG A 399 -1.77 12.77 17.95
C ARG A 399 -0.80 12.56 19.12
N GLY A 400 -0.64 11.32 19.58
CA GLY A 400 0.31 10.98 20.64
C GLY A 400 0.48 9.47 20.84
N GLU A 401 1.52 9.09 21.55
CA GLU A 401 1.87 7.67 21.75
C GLU A 401 0.84 6.91 22.60
N ASN A 402 0.21 7.58 23.57
CA ASN A 402 -0.82 6.98 24.42
C ASN A 402 -2.07 6.59 23.61
N GLU A 403 -2.51 7.47 22.71
CA GLU A 403 -3.64 7.21 21.79
C GLU A 403 -3.33 6.00 20.89
N LEU A 404 -2.12 5.96 20.29
CA LEU A 404 -1.68 4.81 19.49
C LEU A 404 -1.68 3.51 20.29
N GLY A 405 -1.26 3.55 21.55
CA GLY A 405 -1.27 2.38 22.43
C GLY A 405 -2.67 1.82 22.72
N GLN A 406 -3.68 2.71 22.81
CA GLN A 406 -5.08 2.31 22.98
C GLN A 406 -5.65 1.71 21.69
N VAL A 407 -5.53 2.44 20.59
CA VAL A 407 -6.05 2.04 19.26
C VAL A 407 -5.39 0.77 18.74
N ARG A 408 -4.13 0.54 19.09
CA ARG A 408 -3.43 -0.73 18.82
C ARG A 408 -4.24 -1.94 19.31
N ARG A 409 -4.81 -1.88 20.52
CA ARG A 409 -5.58 -3.01 21.06
C ARG A 409 -6.88 -3.23 20.29
N ASP A 410 -7.51 -2.15 19.82
CA ASP A 410 -8.68 -2.24 18.94
C ASP A 410 -8.32 -2.89 17.59
N LEU A 411 -7.20 -2.47 17.00
CA LEU A 411 -6.68 -3.07 15.76
C LEU A 411 -6.34 -4.55 15.92
N GLU A 412 -5.63 -4.93 16.99
CA GLU A 412 -5.28 -6.33 17.28
C GLU A 412 -6.53 -7.20 17.52
N ARG A 413 -7.56 -6.66 18.20
CA ARG A 413 -8.87 -7.32 18.36
C ARG A 413 -9.59 -7.49 17.02
N ALA A 414 -9.64 -6.44 16.20
CA ALA A 414 -10.27 -6.50 14.88
C ALA A 414 -9.56 -7.52 13.95
N ALA A 415 -8.22 -7.55 13.99
CA ALA A 415 -7.43 -8.52 13.23
C ALA A 415 -7.69 -9.95 13.69
N SER A 416 -7.72 -10.18 15.02
CA SER A 416 -8.00 -11.50 15.59
C SER A 416 -9.39 -12.00 15.21
N ALA A 417 -10.41 -11.12 15.26
CA ALA A 417 -11.78 -11.45 14.86
C ALA A 417 -11.89 -11.87 13.38
N SER A 418 -11.06 -11.30 12.51
CA SER A 418 -11.00 -11.60 11.08
C SER A 418 -9.91 -12.60 10.71
N LYS A 419 -9.29 -13.28 11.69
CA LYS A 419 -8.21 -14.27 11.52
C LYS A 419 -6.98 -13.73 10.77
N VAL A 420 -6.74 -12.43 10.84
CA VAL A 420 -5.59 -11.74 10.25
C VAL A 420 -4.44 -11.71 11.25
N GLY A 421 -3.26 -12.13 10.82
CA GLY A 421 -2.06 -12.01 11.65
C GLY A 421 -1.43 -10.63 11.44
N LEU A 422 -1.35 -9.79 12.47
CA LEU A 422 -0.64 -8.52 12.41
C LEU A 422 0.68 -8.58 13.18
N VAL A 423 1.72 -7.99 12.61
CA VAL A 423 3.03 -7.82 13.26
C VAL A 423 3.41 -6.35 13.17
N ARG A 424 3.62 -5.70 14.32
CA ARG A 424 4.13 -4.33 14.32
C ARG A 424 5.59 -4.32 13.85
N LEU A 425 5.92 -3.40 12.96
CA LEU A 425 7.25 -3.26 12.36
C LEU A 425 8.22 -2.55 13.31
N ASP A 426 8.48 -3.15 14.47
CA ASP A 426 9.40 -2.57 15.46
C ASP A 426 10.81 -2.42 14.86
N ARG A 427 11.35 -1.20 14.90
CA ARG A 427 12.62 -0.76 14.29
C ARG A 427 12.60 -0.70 12.77
N GLU A 428 11.42 -0.79 12.16
CA GLU A 428 11.22 -0.77 10.71
C GLU A 428 10.02 0.13 10.37
N GLN A 429 9.84 1.20 11.15
CA GLN A 429 8.68 2.08 11.03
C GLN A 429 8.78 2.99 9.80
N VAL A 430 9.98 3.44 9.42
CA VAL A 430 10.20 4.20 8.18
C VAL A 430 9.95 3.32 6.94
N PRO A 431 10.55 2.12 6.79
CA PRO A 431 10.20 1.20 5.71
C PRO A 431 8.70 0.90 5.63
N GLY A 432 8.07 0.61 6.78
CA GLY A 432 6.62 0.43 6.85
C GLY A 432 5.83 1.67 6.43
N ALA A 433 6.29 2.87 6.80
CA ALA A 433 5.68 4.11 6.40
C ALA A 433 5.75 4.31 4.88
N LEU A 434 6.91 4.08 4.26
CA LEU A 434 7.08 4.13 2.80
C LEU A 434 6.19 3.11 2.10
N ALA A 435 6.10 1.87 2.62
CA ALA A 435 5.21 0.83 2.11
C ALA A 435 3.71 1.15 2.24
N THR A 436 3.34 2.22 2.95
CA THR A 436 1.95 2.72 3.07
C THR A 436 1.72 4.07 2.40
N LEU A 437 2.76 4.70 1.84
CA LEU A 437 2.60 5.81 0.90
C LEU A 437 2.31 5.26 -0.51
N PRO A 438 1.61 6.03 -1.38
CA PRO A 438 1.37 5.65 -2.78
C PRO A 438 2.65 5.75 -3.63
N LEU A 439 3.59 4.84 -3.39
CA LEU A 439 4.91 4.79 -4.04
C LEU A 439 5.10 3.54 -4.91
N GLY A 440 4.09 2.69 -4.99
CA GLY A 440 4.12 1.44 -5.75
C GLY A 440 4.52 0.22 -4.92
N GLY A 441 4.78 0.40 -3.63
CA GLY A 441 5.13 -0.66 -2.69
C GLY A 441 6.59 -1.12 -2.77
N THR A 442 6.99 -1.96 -1.80
CA THR A 442 8.36 -2.46 -1.55
C THR A 442 9.42 -1.37 -1.36
N TYR A 443 9.87 -1.22 -0.10
CA TYR A 443 11.10 -0.57 0.36
C TYR A 443 11.69 -1.38 1.51
#